data_AF-A0A482UVU5-F1
#
_entry.id   AF-A0A482UVU5-F1
#
_cell.length_a   1.000
_cell.length_b   1.000
_cell.length_c   1.000
_cell.angle_alpha   90.00
_cell.angle_beta   90.00
_cell.angle_gamma   90.00
#
_symmetry.space_group_name_H-M   'P 1'
#
loop_
_entity.id
_entity.type
_entity.pdbx_description
1 polymer ?
#
loop_
_entity_poly.entity_id
_entity_poly.type
_entity_poly.pdbx_seq_one_letter_code
_entity_poly.pdbx_strand_id
1 'polypeptide(L)'
;MVSDETNGGLSVDTVNLDPIDPDNTMLTPKDRYGFFITADSPRHIEVSKAQTAQRKAKEAERALKWVRMIKKWSKYMSAAKFEKLKSRCRKGIPDAVRGYAWVHMTGAEAVKEKLAYDSIDTTGISQTVLDEVGLLSELMV
;
A
#
# COMPACT_ATOMS: atom_id res chain seq x y z
N MET A 1 35.95 -23.59 22.48
CA MET A 1 35.72 -22.14 22.51
C MET A 1 35.71 -21.65 21.07
N VAL A 2 34.59 -21.04 20.69
CA VAL A 2 34.39 -20.07 19.58
C VAL A 2 34.74 -20.55 18.16
N SER A 3 33.71 -20.68 17.33
CA SER A 3 33.51 -19.82 16.16
C SER A 3 32.04 -19.87 15.74
N ASP A 4 31.41 -18.71 15.90
CA ASP A 4 30.06 -18.34 15.47
C ASP A 4 30.13 -17.77 14.04
N GLU A 5 28.95 -17.46 13.48
CA GLU A 5 28.67 -16.67 12.26
C GLU A 5 28.50 -17.43 10.93
N THR A 6 27.32 -18.03 10.74
CA THR A 6 26.73 -18.15 9.39
C THR A 6 25.92 -16.88 9.08
N ASN A 7 26.54 -16.05 8.24
CA ASN A 7 25.99 -14.84 7.65
C ASN A 7 24.83 -15.21 6.69
N GLY A 8 23.59 -15.16 7.19
CA GLY A 8 22.37 -15.35 6.40
C GLY A 8 22.06 -14.12 5.55
N GLY A 9 22.83 -13.94 4.47
CA GLY A 9 22.57 -12.92 3.46
C GLY A 9 21.22 -13.15 2.78
N LEU A 10 20.30 -12.21 2.96
CA LEU A 10 19.03 -12.13 2.26
C LEU A 10 19.32 -11.90 0.76
N SER A 11 19.05 -12.90 -0.09
CA SER A 11 19.11 -12.77 -1.55
C SER A 11 18.17 -11.65 -1.97
N VAL A 12 18.74 -10.52 -2.39
CA VAL A 12 18.01 -9.52 -3.16
C VAL A 12 17.91 -10.10 -4.56
N ASP A 13 16.84 -10.86 -4.80
CA ASP A 13 16.50 -11.34 -6.13
C ASP A 13 16.32 -10.10 -7.00
N THR A 14 17.36 -9.79 -7.77
CA THR A 14 17.32 -8.73 -8.77
C THR A 14 16.37 -9.23 -9.84
N VAL A 15 15.12 -8.79 -9.76
CA VAL A 15 14.11 -9.06 -10.78
C VAL A 15 14.67 -8.59 -12.11
N ASN A 16 15.01 -9.54 -12.98
CA ASN A 16 15.45 -9.25 -14.33
C ASN A 16 14.23 -8.73 -15.09
N LEU A 17 14.01 -7.42 -15.01
CA LEU A 17 12.96 -6.74 -15.73
C LEU A 17 13.45 -6.63 -17.18
N ASP A 18 13.00 -7.54 -18.02
CA ASP A 18 13.16 -7.40 -19.46
C ASP A 18 12.69 -5.99 -19.88
N PRO A 19 13.38 -5.34 -20.84
CA PRO A 19 12.99 -4.01 -21.31
C PRO A 19 11.50 -3.96 -21.65
N ILE A 20 10.79 -2.99 -21.07
CA ILE A 20 9.36 -2.78 -21.30
C ILE A 20 9.19 -2.41 -22.78
N ASP A 21 8.75 -3.37 -23.58
CA ASP A 21 8.38 -3.13 -24.97
C ASP A 21 7.09 -2.28 -25.00
N PRO A 22 7.12 -1.04 -25.51
CA PRO A 22 5.97 -0.14 -25.52
C PRO A 22 4.80 -0.72 -26.31
N ASP A 23 5.05 -1.54 -27.34
CA ASP A 23 3.99 -2.15 -28.15
C ASP A 23 3.36 -3.37 -27.47
N ASN A 24 4.07 -4.05 -26.57
CA ASN A 24 3.59 -5.22 -25.82
C ASN A 24 2.97 -4.86 -24.45
N THR A 25 3.08 -3.59 -24.03
CA THR A 25 2.63 -3.09 -22.71
C THR A 25 1.12 -3.23 -22.45
N MET A 26 0.32 -3.31 -23.51
CA MET A 26 -1.14 -3.56 -23.43
C MET A 26 -1.48 -5.04 -23.13
N LEU A 27 -0.58 -5.97 -23.46
CA LEU A 27 -0.80 -7.42 -23.31
C LEU A 27 -0.29 -7.95 -21.96
N THR A 28 0.63 -7.23 -21.31
CA THR A 28 1.15 -7.62 -19.99
C THR A 28 0.05 -7.53 -18.91
N PRO A 29 -0.25 -8.63 -18.20
CA PRO A 29 -1.20 -8.62 -17.09
C PRO A 29 -0.82 -7.59 -16.03
N LYS A 30 -1.80 -6.84 -15.52
CA LYS A 30 -1.62 -5.87 -14.44
C LYS A 30 -2.42 -6.27 -13.20
N ASP A 31 -1.92 -5.88 -12.05
CA ASP A 31 -2.63 -6.03 -10.79
C ASP A 31 -3.74 -4.97 -10.64
N ARG A 32 -4.41 -4.99 -9.49
CA ARG A 32 -5.53 -4.08 -9.19
C ARG A 32 -5.09 -2.63 -8.97
N TYR A 33 -3.79 -2.38 -8.80
CA TYR A 33 -3.19 -1.07 -8.61
C TYR A 33 -2.48 -0.57 -9.86
N GLY A 34 -2.44 -1.38 -10.93
CA GLY A 34 -1.84 -1.03 -12.22
C GLY A 34 -0.38 -1.46 -12.37
N PHE A 35 0.19 -2.17 -11.39
CA PHE A 35 1.55 -2.71 -11.52
C PHE A 35 1.56 -3.94 -12.42
N PHE A 36 2.60 -4.08 -13.23
CA PHE A 36 2.79 -5.25 -14.08
C PHE A 36 3.01 -6.51 -13.24
N ILE A 37 2.34 -7.60 -13.62
CA ILE A 37 2.50 -8.90 -13.03
C ILE A 37 3.22 -9.79 -14.05
N THR A 38 4.41 -10.24 -13.69
CA THR A 38 5.14 -11.25 -14.46
C THR A 38 4.44 -12.60 -14.38
N ALA A 39 4.58 -13.44 -15.39
CA ALA A 39 3.87 -14.73 -15.48
C ALA A 39 4.23 -15.71 -14.34
N ASP A 40 5.44 -15.59 -13.78
CA ASP A 40 5.95 -16.36 -12.65
C ASP A 40 5.52 -15.82 -11.27
N SER A 41 4.90 -14.64 -11.25
CA SER A 41 4.46 -14.02 -10.01
C SER A 41 3.39 -14.86 -9.31
N PRO A 42 3.53 -15.15 -8.00
CA PRO A 42 2.47 -15.80 -7.22
C PRO A 42 1.15 -15.00 -7.18
N ARG A 43 1.19 -13.72 -7.60
CA ARG A 43 0.02 -12.84 -7.73
C ARG A 43 -0.71 -13.03 -9.07
N HIS A 44 -0.06 -13.67 -10.05
CA HIS A 44 -0.68 -14.09 -11.30
C HIS A 44 -1.58 -15.30 -11.02
N ILE A 45 -2.79 -15.01 -10.54
CA ILE A 45 -3.82 -16.02 -10.37
C ILE A 45 -4.85 -15.76 -11.46
N GLU A 46 -4.92 -16.66 -12.45
CA GLU A 46 -6.03 -16.68 -13.37
C GLU A 46 -7.31 -17.01 -12.59
N VAL A 47 -8.21 -16.03 -12.49
CA VAL A 47 -9.51 -16.17 -11.82
C VAL A 47 -10.61 -15.91 -12.84
N SER A 48 -11.65 -16.73 -12.82
CA SER A 48 -12.78 -16.52 -13.71
C SER A 48 -13.46 -15.16 -13.43
N LYS A 49 -14.17 -14.62 -14.44
CA LYS A 49 -14.97 -13.39 -14.28
C LYS A 49 -15.95 -13.50 -13.10
N ALA A 50 -16.56 -14.68 -12.92
CA ALA A 50 -17.47 -14.96 -11.81
C ALA A 50 -16.77 -14.92 -10.43
N GLN A 51 -15.59 -15.55 -10.31
CA GLN A 51 -14.80 -15.50 -9.08
C GLN A 51 -14.33 -14.07 -8.76
N THR A 52 -13.97 -13.30 -9.79
CA THR A 52 -13.61 -11.89 -9.65
C THR A 52 -14.79 -11.06 -9.14
N ALA A 53 -15.98 -11.24 -9.71
CA ALA A 53 -17.20 -10.56 -9.25
C ALA A 53 -17.54 -10.92 -7.79
N GLN A 54 -17.43 -12.20 -7.42
CA GLN A 54 -17.65 -12.66 -6.05
C GLN A 54 -16.66 -12.03 -5.06
N ARG A 55 -15.37 -11.95 -5.43
CA ARG A 55 -14.33 -11.27 -4.63
C ARG A 55 -14.66 -9.79 -4.45
N LYS A 56 -15.04 -9.09 -5.52
CA LYS A 56 -15.45 -7.67 -5.47
C LYS A 56 -16.67 -7.45 -4.57
N ALA A 57 -17.71 -8.28 -4.69
CA ALA A 57 -18.90 -8.19 -3.84
C ALA A 57 -18.55 -8.39 -2.35
N LYS A 58 -17.73 -9.40 -2.03
CA LYS A 58 -17.25 -9.66 -0.67
C LYS A 58 -16.40 -8.50 -0.13
N GLU A 59 -15.59 -7.87 -0.97
CA GLU A 59 -14.81 -6.69 -0.61
C GLU A 59 -15.72 -5.48 -0.30
N ALA A 60 -16.76 -5.25 -1.11
CA ALA A 60 -17.76 -4.20 -0.86
C ALA A 60 -18.51 -4.40 0.47
N GLU A 61 -18.93 -5.63 0.80
CA GLU A 61 -19.53 -5.92 2.11
C GLU A 61 -18.58 -5.60 3.28
N ARG A 62 -17.29 -5.91 3.12
CA ARG A 62 -16.28 -5.59 4.12
C ARG A 62 -16.12 -4.09 4.23
N ALA A 63 -16.09 -3.36 3.12
CA ALA A 63 -16.01 -1.90 3.11
C ALA A 63 -17.16 -1.28 3.90
N LEU A 64 -18.41 -1.73 3.72
CA LEU A 64 -19.56 -1.24 4.50
C LEU A 64 -19.44 -1.51 6.01
N LYS A 65 -18.81 -2.62 6.41
CA LYS A 65 -18.52 -2.91 7.82
C LYS A 65 -17.47 -1.94 8.35
N TRP A 66 -16.43 -1.66 7.56
CA TRP A 66 -15.38 -0.71 7.91
C TRP A 66 -15.89 0.74 7.98
N VAL A 67 -16.73 1.20 7.05
CA VAL A 67 -17.37 2.52 7.11
C VAL A 67 -18.12 2.71 8.43
N ARG A 68 -18.88 1.69 8.87
CA ARG A 68 -19.58 1.73 10.17
C ARG A 68 -18.63 1.77 11.37
N MET A 69 -17.48 1.10 11.27
CA MET A 69 -16.46 1.12 12.32
C MET A 69 -15.80 2.48 12.42
N ILE A 70 -15.38 3.04 11.28
CA ILE A 70 -14.74 4.35 11.17
C ILE A 70 -15.66 5.47 11.71
N LYS A 71 -16.95 5.48 11.32
CA LYS A 71 -17.93 6.45 11.87
C LYS A 71 -18.09 6.39 13.40
N LYS A 72 -17.67 5.30 14.04
CA LYS A 72 -17.72 5.10 15.49
C LYS A 72 -16.33 4.79 16.03
N TRP A 73 -15.30 5.45 15.51
CA TRP A 73 -13.90 5.12 15.75
C TRP A 73 -13.54 5.01 17.24
N SER A 74 -13.93 6.02 18.04
CA SER A 74 -13.72 6.04 19.50
C SER A 74 -14.24 4.77 20.20
N LYS A 75 -15.41 4.26 19.78
CA LYS A 75 -15.95 3.00 20.30
C LYS A 75 -15.06 1.80 19.97
N TYR A 76 -14.46 1.75 18.78
CA TYR A 76 -13.59 0.65 18.35
C TYR A 76 -12.16 0.74 18.91
N MET A 77 -11.76 1.92 19.39
CA MET A 77 -10.55 2.14 20.19
C MET A 77 -10.72 1.77 21.67
N SER A 78 -11.95 1.56 22.15
CA SER A 78 -12.17 1.08 23.52
C SER A 78 -11.67 -0.35 23.73
N ALA A 79 -11.26 -0.68 24.96
CA ALA A 79 -10.77 -2.01 25.33
C ALA A 79 -11.75 -3.13 24.94
N ALA A 80 -13.06 -2.89 25.02
CA ALA A 80 -14.10 -3.87 24.70
C ALA A 80 -14.23 -4.21 23.21
N LYS A 81 -13.73 -3.36 22.30
CA LYS A 81 -13.88 -3.55 20.84
C LYS A 81 -12.55 -3.56 20.08
N PHE A 82 -11.44 -3.25 20.75
CA PHE A 82 -10.12 -3.23 20.15
C PHE A 82 -9.71 -4.59 19.54
N GLU A 83 -10.01 -5.71 20.21
CA GLU A 83 -9.77 -7.05 19.65
C GLU A 83 -10.54 -7.28 18.35
N LYS A 84 -11.76 -6.75 18.26
CA LYS A 84 -12.57 -6.85 17.04
C LYS A 84 -11.90 -6.08 15.91
N LEU A 85 -11.38 -4.89 16.18
CA LEU A 85 -10.65 -4.09 15.21
C LEU A 85 -9.39 -4.82 14.73
N LYS A 86 -8.54 -5.32 15.64
CA LYS A 86 -7.34 -6.11 15.29
C LYS A 86 -7.67 -7.31 14.39
N SER A 87 -8.73 -8.06 14.72
CA SER A 87 -9.19 -9.19 13.90
C SER A 87 -9.61 -8.76 12.49
N ARG A 88 -10.18 -7.56 12.32
CA ARG A 88 -10.52 -7.02 11.01
C ARG A 88 -9.28 -6.56 10.24
N CYS A 89 -8.32 -5.92 10.90
CA CYS A 89 -7.04 -5.54 10.30
C CYS A 89 -6.30 -6.76 9.75
N ARG A 90 -6.19 -7.85 10.53
CA ARG A 90 -5.56 -9.11 10.09
C ARG A 90 -6.25 -9.77 8.88
N LYS A 91 -7.55 -9.52 8.70
CA LYS A 91 -8.31 -9.98 7.51
C LYS A 91 -8.10 -9.10 6.29
N GLY A 92 -7.45 -7.95 6.45
CA GLY A 92 -7.25 -6.94 5.42
C GLY A 92 -8.25 -5.80 5.48
N ILE A 93 -7.74 -4.59 5.25
CA ILE A 93 -8.52 -3.37 5.07
C ILE A 93 -8.94 -3.30 3.60
N PRO A 94 -10.25 -3.21 3.29
CA PRO A 94 -10.74 -3.08 1.93
C PRO A 94 -10.17 -1.84 1.24
N ASP A 95 -9.90 -1.96 -0.06
CA ASP A 95 -9.22 -0.93 -0.82
C ASP A 95 -9.93 0.43 -0.74
N ALA A 96 -11.25 0.42 -0.98
CA ALA A 96 -12.11 1.60 -0.99
C ALA A 96 -12.13 2.43 0.31
N VAL A 97 -11.68 1.88 1.44
CA VAL A 97 -11.69 2.57 2.75
C VAL A 97 -10.29 2.69 3.35
N ARG A 98 -9.25 2.24 2.64
CA ARG A 98 -7.89 2.15 3.19
C ARG A 98 -7.33 3.52 3.58
N GLY A 99 -7.50 4.53 2.73
CA GLY A 99 -7.06 5.89 3.02
C GLY A 99 -7.65 6.44 4.32
N TYR A 100 -8.94 6.23 4.56
CA TYR A 100 -9.59 6.65 5.80
C TYR A 100 -9.15 5.82 7.00
N ALA A 101 -9.14 4.49 6.86
CA ALA A 101 -8.79 3.59 7.96
C ALA A 101 -7.36 3.82 8.47
N TRP A 102 -6.39 3.96 7.56
CA TRP A 102 -4.99 4.20 7.93
C TRP A 102 -4.78 5.55 8.61
N VAL A 103 -5.46 6.60 8.16
CA VAL A 103 -5.39 7.92 8.80
C VAL A 103 -5.89 7.87 10.25
N HIS A 104 -7.00 7.17 10.52
CA HIS A 104 -7.48 6.99 11.89
C HIS A 104 -6.56 6.11 12.75
N MET A 105 -5.95 5.07 12.17
CA MET A 105 -5.06 4.15 12.90
C MET A 105 -3.75 4.78 13.32
N THR A 106 -3.20 5.65 12.48
CA THR A 106 -1.93 6.34 12.73
C THR A 106 -2.10 7.57 13.61
N GLY A 107 -3.34 8.05 13.80
CA GLY A 107 -3.61 9.33 14.45
C GLY A 107 -3.25 10.53 13.56
N ALA A 108 -2.94 10.31 12.27
CA ALA A 108 -2.61 11.36 11.32
C ALA A 108 -3.74 12.38 11.13
N GLU A 109 -4.98 12.01 11.44
CA GLU A 109 -6.13 12.92 11.46
C GLU A 109 -5.89 14.13 12.37
N ALA A 110 -5.35 13.90 13.58
CA ALA A 110 -5.06 14.97 14.54
C ALA A 110 -3.87 15.85 14.12
N VAL A 111 -3.01 15.35 13.24
CA VAL A 111 -1.85 16.08 12.70
C VAL A 111 -2.25 16.90 11.47
N LYS A 112 -3.12 16.35 10.61
CA LYS A 112 -3.65 17.02 9.42
C LYS A 112 -4.42 18.30 9.76
N GLU A 113 -5.10 18.33 10.90
CA GLU A 113 -5.79 19.53 11.38
C GLU A 113 -4.79 20.60 11.87
N LYS A 114 -3.64 20.17 12.41
CA LYS A 114 -2.63 21.06 13.01
C LYS A 114 -1.59 21.57 12.01
N LEU A 115 -1.30 20.81 10.97
CA LEU A 115 -0.33 21.15 9.94
C LEU A 115 -1.07 21.41 8.64
N ALA A 116 -1.01 22.64 8.14
CA ALA A 116 -1.42 22.90 6.76
C ALA A 116 -0.37 22.25 5.85
N TYR A 117 -0.75 21.16 5.16
CA TYR A 117 0.12 20.53 4.16
C TYR A 117 0.65 21.57 3.16
N ASP A 118 -0.18 22.55 2.80
CA ASP A 118 0.15 23.65 1.89
C ASP A 118 1.23 24.61 2.44
N SER A 119 1.46 24.59 3.75
CA SER A 119 2.51 25.40 4.40
C SER A 119 3.84 24.68 4.54
N ILE A 120 3.90 23.39 4.18
CA ILE A 120 5.15 22.64 4.07
C ILE A 120 5.80 23.09 2.75
N ASP A 121 6.41 24.26 2.79
CA ASP A 121 7.26 24.74 1.70
C ASP A 121 8.50 23.83 1.60
N THR A 122 8.88 23.49 0.37
CA THR A 122 10.09 22.73 0.04
C THR A 122 11.38 23.40 0.53
N THR A 123 11.32 24.67 0.96
CA THR A 123 12.44 25.46 1.50
C THR A 123 13.18 24.84 2.69
N GLY A 124 12.62 23.82 3.35
CA GLY A 124 13.28 23.08 4.43
C GLY A 124 13.73 21.65 4.08
N ILE A 125 13.49 21.18 2.86
CA ILE A 125 13.92 19.84 2.44
C ILE A 125 15.39 19.92 2.02
N SER A 126 16.26 19.14 2.68
CA SER A 126 17.68 19.08 2.33
C SER A 126 17.83 18.77 0.84
N GLN A 127 18.71 19.50 0.15
CA GLN A 127 19.01 19.28 -1.27
C GLN A 127 19.36 17.81 -1.54
N THR A 128 20.05 17.15 -0.61
CA THR A 128 20.36 15.71 -0.69
C THR A 128 19.11 14.84 -0.79
N VAL A 129 18.04 15.16 -0.07
CA VAL A 129 16.77 14.41 -0.13
C VAL A 129 16.08 14.67 -1.46
N LEU A 130 16.13 15.89 -1.97
CA LEU A 130 15.58 16.25 -3.29
C LEU A 130 16.32 15.55 -4.43
N ASP A 131 17.64 15.43 -4.30
CA ASP A 131 18.51 14.73 -5.24
C ASP A 131 18.25 13.21 -5.20
N GLU A 132 18.03 12.64 -4.01
CA GLU A 132 17.70 11.21 -3.81
C GLU A 132 16.32 10.81 -4.38
N VAL A 133 15.31 11.69 -4.28
CA VAL A 133 13.96 11.42 -4.83
C VAL A 133 13.79 11.78 -6.30
N GLY A 134 14.84 12.30 -6.95
CA GLY A 134 14.95 12.39 -8.42
C GLY A 134 14.02 13.41 -9.09
N LEU A 135 13.67 14.53 -8.44
CA LEU A 135 12.74 15.51 -9.01
C LEU A 135 13.38 16.67 -9.78
N LEU A 136 14.70 16.70 -10.01
CA LEU A 136 15.32 17.72 -10.87
C LEU A 136 16.47 17.14 -11.70
N SER A 137 16.21 16.78 -12.97
CA SER A 137 17.10 17.08 -14.10
C SER A 137 16.51 16.73 -15.49
N GLU A 138 15.23 17.01 -15.74
CA GLU A 138 14.69 17.05 -17.12
C GLU A 138 14.45 18.49 -17.62
N LEU A 139 15.37 19.40 -17.25
CA LEU A 139 15.39 20.77 -17.78
C LEU A 139 16.84 21.24 -17.97
N MET A 140 17.62 20.48 -18.74
CA MET A 140 18.71 20.97 -19.60
C MET A 140 19.07 19.89 -20.63
N VAL A 141 18.28 19.78 -21.71
CA VAL A 141 18.71 19.85 -23.12
C VAL A 141 17.54 20.39 -23.93
#